data_AF-A0A8S3QU35-F1
#
_entry.id   AF-A0A8S3QU35-F1
#
_cell.length_a   1.000
_cell.length_b   1.000
_cell.length_c   1.000
_cell.angle_alpha   90.00
_cell.angle_beta   90.00
_cell.angle_gamma   90.00
#
_symmetry.space_group_name_H-M   'P 1'
#
loop_
_entity.id
_entity.type
_entity.pdbx_description
1 polymer ?
#
loop_
_entity_poly.entity_id
_entity_poly.type
_entity_poly.pdbx_seq_one_letter_code
_entity_poly.pdbx_strand_id
1 'polypeptide(L)'
;MQVILSQASQRRQAAPSPKRKLEQDDNIQPRKRHNSNLGRQTQRENCPADTPEIYYRRVIGIPYLDDVLSGMEARFSRLTSTAIQALKLVPAFVQSATFDEIKHFVDFYHTDLPSPSTMPSELRLWQKTCESMLSKPETVAGALKVCCKTDFPNISVILKIIATMG
;
A
#
# COMPACT_ATOMS: atom_id res chain seq x y z
N MET A 1 -8.81 90.38 -6.20
CA MET A 1 -8.99 90.26 -7.66
C MET A 1 -9.73 88.97 -7.96
N GLN A 2 -10.64 89.01 -8.92
CA GLN A 2 -11.31 87.86 -9.58
C GLN A 2 -10.24 86.90 -10.20
N VAL A 3 -10.48 85.65 -10.64
CA VAL A 3 -11.64 85.05 -11.35
C VAL A 3 -11.75 83.51 -11.12
N ILE A 4 -12.95 83.04 -10.79
CA ILE A 4 -13.72 81.83 -11.24
C ILE A 4 -12.98 80.61 -11.86
N LEU A 5 -13.26 79.40 -11.33
CA LEU A 5 -13.83 78.19 -12.00
C LEU A 5 -14.06 77.10 -10.92
N SER A 6 -15.29 76.87 -10.44
CA SER A 6 -16.44 76.17 -11.05
C SER A 6 -16.45 74.65 -10.84
N GLN A 7 -17.18 74.25 -9.78
CA GLN A 7 -17.91 72.98 -9.57
C GLN A 7 -17.31 71.62 -9.99
N ALA A 8 -17.10 70.77 -8.99
CA ALA A 8 -17.31 69.32 -9.09
C ALA A 8 -18.12 68.85 -7.87
N SER A 9 -19.45 68.97 -7.97
CA SER A 9 -20.40 68.47 -6.97
C SER A 9 -20.71 66.97 -7.16
N GLN A 10 -21.51 66.43 -6.26
CA GLN A 10 -22.14 65.09 -6.29
C GLN A 10 -21.23 63.85 -6.18
N ARG A 11 -21.14 63.37 -4.94
CA ARG A 11 -21.83 62.15 -4.48
C ARG A 11 -22.14 61.12 -5.59
N ARG A 12 -21.36 60.05 -5.68
CA ARG A 12 -21.78 58.80 -6.34
C ARG A 12 -22.86 58.10 -5.51
N GLN A 13 -24.11 58.51 -5.67
CA GLN A 13 -25.25 57.66 -5.30
C GLN A 13 -25.46 56.61 -6.40
N ALA A 14 -25.83 55.39 -5.99
CA ALA A 14 -25.97 54.28 -6.91
C ALA A 14 -27.14 54.48 -7.87
N ALA A 15 -26.88 54.36 -9.17
CA ALA A 15 -27.94 54.30 -10.18
C ALA A 15 -28.65 52.93 -10.11
N PRO A 16 -29.99 52.88 -10.18
CA PRO A 16 -30.71 51.62 -10.22
C PRO A 16 -30.58 50.97 -11.61
N SER A 17 -30.10 49.73 -11.65
CA SER A 17 -29.99 48.96 -12.91
C SER A 17 -31.37 48.75 -13.56
N PRO A 18 -31.53 48.89 -14.88
CA PRO A 18 -32.83 48.82 -15.53
C PRO A 18 -33.50 47.45 -15.41
N LYS A 19 -34.79 47.43 -15.07
CA LYS A 19 -35.64 46.24 -15.16
C LYS A 19 -35.78 45.84 -16.64
N ARG A 20 -35.25 44.68 -17.03
CA ARG A 20 -35.46 44.10 -18.37
C ARG A 20 -36.94 43.76 -18.56
N LYS A 21 -37.50 44.12 -19.72
CA LYS A 21 -38.85 43.73 -20.14
C LYS A 21 -38.83 42.34 -20.80
N LEU A 22 -39.95 41.65 -20.62
CA LEU A 22 -40.39 40.43 -21.32
C LEU A 22 -40.97 40.84 -22.70
N GLU A 23 -41.10 39.97 -23.71
CA GLU A 23 -40.86 38.51 -23.80
C GLU A 23 -40.49 38.11 -25.26
N GLN A 24 -40.79 36.85 -25.66
CA GLN A 24 -40.85 36.29 -27.03
C GLN A 24 -39.53 35.92 -27.72
N ASP A 25 -39.38 34.73 -28.31
CA ASP A 25 -40.20 33.51 -28.23
C ASP A 25 -39.26 32.30 -28.42
N ASP A 26 -39.24 31.36 -27.46
CA ASP A 26 -38.73 30.01 -27.71
C ASP A 26 -39.22 29.05 -26.62
N ASN A 27 -39.87 27.97 -27.03
CA ASN A 27 -40.56 27.00 -26.16
C ASN A 27 -39.57 26.07 -25.45
N ILE A 28 -38.85 26.59 -24.46
CA ILE A 28 -37.98 25.80 -23.58
C ILE A 28 -38.64 25.71 -22.20
N GLN A 29 -39.29 24.58 -21.92
CA GLN A 29 -39.80 24.32 -20.56
C GLN A 29 -38.65 24.42 -19.56
N PRO A 30 -38.83 25.11 -18.41
CA PRO A 30 -37.79 25.20 -17.40
C PRO A 30 -37.49 23.80 -16.87
N ARG A 31 -36.31 23.26 -17.22
CA ARG A 31 -35.87 21.93 -16.80
C ARG A 31 -35.96 21.85 -15.28
N LYS A 32 -36.89 21.03 -14.76
CA LYS A 32 -37.09 20.85 -13.32
C LYS A 32 -35.73 20.63 -12.68
N ARG A 33 -35.35 21.50 -11.73
CA ARG A 33 -34.22 21.22 -10.86
C ARG A 33 -34.59 19.94 -10.12
N HIS A 34 -33.91 18.84 -10.43
CA HIS A 34 -33.90 17.72 -9.52
C HIS A 34 -33.26 18.24 -8.24
N ASN A 35 -34.08 18.50 -7.23
CA ASN A 35 -33.60 18.62 -5.87
C ASN A 35 -32.99 17.26 -5.54
N SER A 36 -31.68 17.15 -5.68
CA SER A 36 -30.92 16.12 -5.01
C SER A 36 -31.07 16.39 -3.52
N ASN A 37 -32.11 15.79 -2.93
CA ASN A 37 -32.26 15.61 -1.49
C ASN A 37 -31.20 14.60 -1.01
N LEU A 38 -29.93 14.89 -1.31
CA LEU A 38 -28.78 14.36 -0.61
C LEU A 38 -28.89 14.98 0.78
N GLY A 39 -29.50 14.24 1.70
CA GLY A 39 -29.64 14.65 3.08
C GLY A 39 -28.27 15.10 3.59
N ARG A 40 -28.16 16.38 3.97
CA ARG A 40 -26.91 16.95 4.48
C ARG A 40 -26.44 16.04 5.61
N GLN A 41 -25.22 15.52 5.53
CA GLN A 41 -24.69 14.62 6.55
C GLN A 41 -24.43 15.41 7.84
N THR A 42 -25.45 15.57 8.67
CA THR A 42 -25.47 16.33 9.93
C THR A 42 -24.92 15.54 11.12
N GLN A 43 -24.59 14.27 10.92
CA GLN A 43 -24.18 13.31 11.95
C GLN A 43 -22.73 12.83 11.79
N ARG A 44 -21.86 13.56 11.05
CA ARG A 44 -20.42 13.41 11.29
C ARG A 44 -20.07 14.21 12.54
N GLU A 45 -19.42 13.57 13.50
CA GLU A 45 -18.70 14.32 14.53
C GLU A 45 -17.65 15.19 13.85
N ASN A 46 -17.80 16.50 14.01
CA ASN A 46 -16.86 17.44 13.44
C ASN A 46 -15.65 17.50 14.38
N CYS A 47 -14.55 16.83 14.03
CA CYS A 47 -13.32 16.88 14.82
C CYS A 47 -12.96 18.36 15.08
N PRO A 48 -12.94 18.82 16.35
CA PRO A 48 -12.77 20.24 16.64
C PRO A 48 -11.37 20.67 16.19
N ALA A 49 -11.32 21.65 15.29
CA ALA A 49 -10.10 22.07 14.62
C ALA A 49 -10.16 23.56 14.31
N ASP A 50 -9.14 24.30 14.74
CA ASP A 50 -9.07 25.76 14.60
C ASP A 50 -8.78 26.20 13.16
N THR A 51 -8.23 25.29 12.35
CA THR A 51 -7.95 25.50 10.92
C THR A 51 -8.33 24.27 10.09
N PRO A 52 -8.62 24.43 8.78
CA PRO A 52 -8.84 23.30 7.87
C PRO A 52 -7.68 22.31 7.82
N GLU A 53 -6.44 22.80 7.99
CA GLU A 53 -5.23 21.97 8.05
C GLU A 53 -5.27 20.99 9.23
N ILE A 54 -5.61 21.49 10.44
CA ILE A 54 -5.73 20.65 11.64
C ILE A 54 -6.84 19.60 11.45
N TYR A 55 -7.97 19.98 10.82
CA TYR A 55 -9.07 19.06 10.52
C TYR A 55 -8.60 17.93 9.59
N TYR A 56 -8.02 18.25 8.43
CA TYR A 56 -7.56 17.22 7.48
C TYR A 56 -6.41 16.38 8.03
N ARG A 57 -5.50 16.98 8.83
CA ARG A 57 -4.44 16.23 9.52
C ARG A 57 -5.02 15.20 10.50
N ARG A 58 -6.06 15.54 11.27
CA ARG A 58 -6.66 14.62 12.25
C ARG A 58 -7.58 13.58 11.62
N VAL A 59 -8.38 13.95 10.62
CA VAL A 59 -9.40 13.07 10.02
C VAL A 59 -8.84 12.19 8.91
N ILE A 60 -7.78 12.62 8.22
CA ILE A 60 -7.19 11.88 7.09
C ILE A 60 -5.71 11.60 7.35
N GLY A 61 -4.92 12.63 7.66
CA GLY A 61 -3.45 12.52 7.72
C GLY A 61 -2.94 11.50 8.74
N ILE A 62 -3.38 11.59 9.99
CA ILE A 62 -2.97 10.68 11.07
C ILE A 62 -3.48 9.25 10.82
N PRO A 63 -4.79 8.99 10.63
CA PRO A 63 -5.27 7.63 10.36
C PRO A 63 -4.61 6.98 9.15
N TYR A 64 -4.38 7.73 8.06
CA TYR A 64 -3.69 7.21 6.88
C TYR A 64 -2.24 6.81 7.17
N LEU A 65 -1.51 7.60 7.97
CA LEU A 65 -0.14 7.26 8.37
C LEU A 65 -0.11 6.07 9.32
N ASP A 66 -1.06 5.97 10.25
CA ASP A 66 -1.20 4.83 11.16
C ASP A 66 -1.53 3.53 10.38
N ASP A 67 -2.43 3.60 9.38
CA ASP A 67 -2.76 2.49 8.48
C ASP A 67 -1.55 2.06 7.62
N VAL A 68 -0.77 3.03 7.11
CA VAL A 68 0.47 2.75 6.36
C VAL A 68 1.52 2.09 7.24
N LEU A 69 1.72 2.58 8.48
CA LEU A 69 2.64 2.01 9.46
C LEU A 69 2.23 0.58 9.83
N SER A 70 0.97 0.37 10.21
CA SER A 70 0.44 -0.97 10.52
C SER A 70 0.56 -1.93 9.31
N GLY A 71 0.27 -1.42 8.10
CA GLY A 71 0.44 -2.15 6.85
C GLY A 71 1.90 -2.46 6.47
N MET A 72 2.88 -1.73 7.02
CA MET A 72 4.31 -2.05 6.93
C MET A 72 4.70 -3.07 8.00
N GLU A 73 4.32 -2.88 9.26
CA GLU A 73 4.62 -3.80 10.37
C GLU A 73 4.08 -5.21 10.14
N ALA A 74 2.87 -5.33 9.59
CA ALA A 74 2.30 -6.63 9.21
C ALA A 74 3.11 -7.32 8.10
N ARG A 75 3.56 -6.57 7.08
CA ARG A 75 4.32 -7.08 5.93
C ARG A 75 5.79 -7.38 6.22
N PHE A 76 6.41 -6.64 7.15
CA PHE A 76 7.80 -6.84 7.60
C PHE A 76 7.87 -7.50 8.99
N SER A 77 6.83 -8.25 9.35
CA SER A 77 6.77 -9.00 10.60
C SER A 77 7.89 -10.04 10.72
N ARG A 78 8.15 -10.51 11.96
CA ARG A 78 9.20 -11.53 12.23
C ARG A 78 9.11 -12.74 11.31
N LEU A 79 7.89 -13.17 10.95
CA LEU A 79 7.66 -14.30 10.05
C LEU A 79 8.22 -14.02 8.64
N THR A 80 7.97 -12.85 8.06
CA THR A 80 8.47 -12.51 6.73
C THR A 80 9.99 -12.31 6.72
N SER A 81 10.56 -11.76 7.81
CA SER A 81 12.02 -11.73 8.00
C SER A 81 12.64 -13.15 7.97
N THR A 82 12.03 -14.12 8.66
CA THR A 82 12.52 -15.52 8.63
C THR A 82 12.28 -16.20 7.28
N ALA A 83 11.22 -15.84 6.54
CA ALA A 83 11.00 -16.33 5.18
C ALA A 83 12.06 -15.77 4.19
N ILE A 84 12.49 -14.51 4.38
CA ILE A 84 13.60 -13.92 3.61
C ILE A 84 14.92 -14.66 3.89
N GLN A 85 15.18 -15.10 5.12
CA GLN A 85 16.32 -15.97 5.41
C GLN A 85 16.21 -17.32 4.69
N ALA A 86 15.01 -17.91 4.67
CA ALA A 86 14.77 -19.18 3.99
C ALA A 86 14.84 -19.10 2.45
N LEU A 87 14.67 -17.92 1.83
CA LEU A 87 14.95 -17.70 0.40
C LEU A 87 16.39 -18.04 0.02
N LYS A 88 17.35 -18.03 0.97
CA LYS A 88 18.72 -18.49 0.71
C LYS A 88 18.79 -19.94 0.24
N LEU A 89 17.77 -20.77 0.46
CA LEU A 89 17.73 -22.16 -0.05
C LEU A 89 17.59 -22.28 -1.57
N VAL A 90 17.31 -21.18 -2.26
CA VAL A 90 17.34 -21.11 -3.73
C VAL A 90 18.78 -21.34 -4.24
N PRO A 91 19.01 -22.19 -5.27
CA PRO A 91 20.34 -22.61 -5.72
C PRO A 91 21.34 -21.49 -6.02
N ALA A 92 20.89 -20.33 -6.49
CA ALA A 92 21.76 -19.17 -6.73
C ALA A 92 22.37 -18.58 -5.44
N PHE A 93 21.72 -18.72 -4.29
CA PHE A 93 22.08 -18.06 -3.03
C PHE A 93 22.58 -19.02 -1.94
N VAL A 94 22.32 -20.32 -2.10
CA VAL A 94 22.52 -21.35 -1.06
C VAL A 94 23.96 -21.52 -0.59
N GLN A 95 24.95 -21.17 -1.41
CA GLN A 95 26.37 -21.26 -1.03
C GLN A 95 26.74 -20.35 0.15
N SER A 96 25.97 -19.27 0.37
CA SER A 96 26.15 -18.33 1.49
C SER A 96 25.24 -18.61 2.70
N ALA A 97 24.41 -19.66 2.63
CA ALA A 97 23.46 -20.00 3.68
C ALA A 97 24.15 -20.75 4.82
N THR A 98 23.91 -20.32 6.06
CA THR A 98 24.22 -21.14 7.25
C THR A 98 22.95 -21.76 7.82
N PHE A 99 23.09 -22.82 8.62
CA PHE A 99 21.93 -23.39 9.30
C PHE A 99 21.33 -22.42 10.32
N ASP A 100 22.17 -21.66 11.04
CA ASP A 100 21.72 -20.72 12.07
C ASP A 100 20.83 -19.61 11.50
N GLU A 101 21.10 -19.15 10.28
CA GLU A 101 20.26 -18.16 9.57
C GLU A 101 18.86 -18.69 9.26
N ILE A 102 18.72 -19.97 8.90
CA ILE A 102 17.42 -20.57 8.58
C ILE A 102 16.77 -21.26 9.79
N LYS A 103 17.49 -21.39 10.92
CA LYS A 103 17.05 -22.18 12.08
C LYS A 103 15.68 -21.73 12.60
N HIS A 104 15.45 -20.43 12.72
CA HIS A 104 14.15 -19.92 13.20
C HIS A 104 13.01 -20.27 12.23
N PHE A 105 13.24 -20.34 10.92
CA PHE A 105 12.23 -20.80 9.96
C PHE A 105 11.94 -22.30 10.13
N VAL A 106 13.00 -23.11 10.31
CA VAL A 106 12.90 -24.56 10.56
C VAL A 106 12.20 -24.87 11.88
N ASP A 107 12.48 -24.10 12.94
CA ASP A 107 11.82 -24.21 14.24
C ASP A 107 10.33 -23.81 14.14
N PHE A 108 10.00 -22.77 13.36
CA PHE A 108 8.62 -22.28 13.20
C PHE A 108 7.74 -23.28 12.43
N TYR A 109 8.26 -23.86 11.34
CA TYR A 109 7.56 -24.86 10.51
C TYR A 109 7.90 -26.31 10.90
N HIS A 110 8.40 -26.55 12.11
CA HIS A 110 8.90 -27.87 12.54
C HIS A 110 7.85 -28.99 12.39
N THR A 111 6.56 -28.67 12.53
CA THR A 111 5.43 -29.63 12.36
C THR A 111 5.13 -29.99 10.90
N ASP A 112 5.51 -29.15 9.95
CA ASP A 112 5.22 -29.31 8.52
C ASP A 112 6.38 -29.97 7.76
N LEU A 113 7.57 -29.95 8.35
CA LEU A 113 8.77 -30.58 7.79
C LEU A 113 8.79 -32.09 8.03
N PRO A 114 9.16 -32.92 7.03
CA PRO A 114 9.20 -34.38 7.20
C PRO A 114 10.19 -34.88 8.25
N SER A 115 11.37 -34.25 8.34
CA SER A 115 12.48 -34.65 9.21
C SER A 115 13.30 -33.43 9.66
N PRO A 116 12.78 -32.55 10.55
CA PRO A 116 13.48 -31.32 10.96
C PRO A 116 14.91 -31.55 11.45
N SER A 117 15.16 -32.67 12.14
CA SER A 117 16.47 -33.04 12.69
C SER A 117 17.54 -33.34 11.62
N THR A 118 17.15 -33.71 10.40
CA THR A 118 18.10 -33.97 9.30
C THR A 118 18.44 -32.72 8.50
N MET A 119 17.73 -31.61 8.72
CA MET A 119 17.86 -30.37 7.96
C MET A 119 19.29 -29.80 7.88
N PRO A 120 20.14 -29.82 8.94
CA PRO A 120 21.53 -29.34 8.83
C PRO A 120 22.39 -30.17 7.86
N SER A 121 22.15 -31.49 7.81
CA SER A 121 22.86 -32.40 6.90
C SER A 121 22.33 -32.29 5.47
N GLU A 122 21.01 -32.15 5.33
CA GLU A 122 20.34 -31.94 4.05
C GLU A 122 20.77 -30.63 3.39
N LEU A 123 20.90 -29.53 4.16
CA LEU A 123 21.44 -28.25 3.69
C LEU A 123 22.85 -28.41 3.11
N ARG A 124 23.75 -29.12 3.82
CA ARG A 124 25.13 -29.36 3.37
C ARG A 124 25.19 -30.20 2.09
N LEU A 125 24.28 -31.16 1.93
CA LEU A 125 24.16 -31.94 0.69
C LEU A 125 23.62 -31.07 -0.45
N TRP A 126 22.58 -30.29 -0.18
CA TRP A 126 21.96 -29.38 -1.16
C TRP A 126 22.93 -28.31 -1.67
N GLN A 127 23.78 -27.77 -0.80
CA GLN A 127 24.87 -26.87 -1.19
C GLN A 127 25.80 -27.53 -2.21
N LYS A 128 26.29 -28.74 -1.94
CA LYS A 128 27.15 -29.49 -2.88
C LYS A 128 26.44 -29.83 -4.19
N THR A 129 25.15 -30.19 -4.13
CA THR A 129 24.34 -30.45 -5.32
C THR A 129 24.11 -29.19 -6.15
N CYS A 130 23.93 -28.02 -5.52
CA CYS A 130 23.81 -26.73 -6.21
C CYS A 130 25.17 -26.19 -6.69
N GLU A 131 26.28 -26.61 -6.08
CA GLU A 131 27.64 -26.28 -6.52
C GLU A 131 27.95 -26.88 -7.90
N SER A 132 27.53 -28.14 -8.14
CA SER A 132 27.73 -28.84 -9.42
C SER A 132 26.71 -28.50 -10.53
N MET A 133 25.71 -27.66 -10.26
CA MET A 133 24.75 -27.21 -11.28
C MET A 133 25.39 -26.20 -12.24
N LEU A 134 25.36 -26.50 -13.55
CA LEU A 134 25.82 -25.61 -14.61
C LEU A 134 24.99 -24.31 -14.71
N SER A 135 23.69 -24.39 -14.44
CA SER A 135 22.77 -23.25 -14.39
C SER A 135 21.97 -23.34 -13.10
N LYS A 136 22.10 -22.32 -12.24
CA LYS A 136 21.49 -22.29 -10.91
C LYS A 136 20.20 -21.46 -10.97
N PRO A 137 19.03 -22.02 -10.60
CA PRO A 137 17.82 -21.24 -10.49
C PRO A 137 17.95 -20.09 -9.47
N GLU A 138 17.56 -18.88 -9.91
CA GLU A 138 17.48 -17.67 -9.08
C GLU A 138 16.10 -17.46 -8.45
N THR A 139 15.09 -18.23 -8.88
CA THR A 139 13.71 -18.13 -8.40
C THR A 139 13.30 -19.37 -7.61
N VAL A 140 12.41 -19.20 -6.63
CA VAL A 140 11.84 -20.32 -5.84
C VAL A 140 11.10 -21.31 -6.75
N ALA A 141 10.35 -20.81 -7.75
CA ALA A 141 9.68 -21.64 -8.74
C ALA A 141 10.66 -22.46 -9.62
N GLY A 142 11.84 -21.92 -9.91
CA GLY A 142 12.91 -22.66 -10.58
C GLY A 142 13.58 -23.68 -9.66
N ALA A 143 13.84 -23.31 -8.40
CA ALA A 143 14.38 -24.20 -7.38
C ALA A 143 13.48 -25.44 -7.16
N LEU A 144 12.15 -25.25 -7.11
CA LEU A 144 11.17 -26.32 -6.98
C LEU A 144 11.16 -27.32 -8.17
N LYS A 145 11.61 -26.91 -9.36
CA LYS A 145 11.71 -27.80 -10.54
C LYS A 145 12.94 -28.71 -10.50
N VAL A 146 14.02 -28.26 -9.86
CA VAL A 146 15.28 -29.02 -9.74
C VAL A 146 15.42 -29.75 -8.39
N CYS A 147 14.67 -29.34 -7.38
CA CYS A 147 14.69 -29.95 -6.04
C CYS A 147 13.93 -31.28 -6.03
N CYS A 148 14.67 -32.39 -5.96
CA CYS A 148 14.10 -33.72 -5.85
C CYS A 148 13.52 -33.97 -4.46
N LYS A 149 12.22 -34.26 -4.36
CA LYS A 149 11.52 -34.48 -3.06
C LYS A 149 12.03 -35.71 -2.30
N THR A 150 12.53 -36.73 -2.98
CA THR A 150 13.06 -37.94 -2.31
C THR A 150 14.38 -37.68 -1.61
N ASP A 151 15.22 -36.84 -2.21
CA ASP A 151 16.61 -36.63 -1.79
C ASP A 151 16.71 -35.41 -0.86
N PHE A 152 15.82 -34.43 -1.05
CA PHE A 152 15.73 -33.18 -0.30
C PHE A 152 14.31 -32.94 0.24
N PRO A 153 13.80 -33.82 1.13
CA PRO A 153 12.41 -33.78 1.58
C PRO A 153 12.06 -32.52 2.40
N ASN A 154 12.95 -32.04 3.27
CA ASN A 154 12.71 -30.83 4.05
C ASN A 154 12.81 -29.58 3.16
N ILE A 155 13.85 -29.48 2.34
CA ILE A 155 14.07 -28.33 1.44
C ILE A 155 12.94 -28.24 0.40
N SER A 156 12.45 -29.37 -0.12
CA SER A 156 11.30 -29.40 -1.01
C SER A 156 10.01 -28.92 -0.35
N VAL A 157 9.86 -29.03 0.98
CA VAL A 157 8.72 -28.47 1.73
C VAL A 157 8.96 -26.98 2.01
N ILE A 158 10.13 -26.59 2.49
CA ILE A 158 10.48 -25.18 2.74
C ILE A 158 10.30 -24.34 1.48
N LEU A 159 10.82 -24.78 0.33
CA LEU A 159 10.66 -24.06 -0.94
C LEU A 159 9.17 -23.92 -1.35
N LYS A 160 8.30 -24.87 -0.98
CA LYS A 160 6.84 -24.73 -1.23
C LYS A 160 6.19 -23.73 -0.29
N ILE A 161 6.54 -23.77 1.00
CA ILE A 161 6.05 -22.78 1.98
C ILE A 161 6.42 -21.38 1.52
N ILE A 162 7.70 -21.13 1.19
CA ILE A 162 8.15 -19.82 0.68
C ILE A 162 7.42 -19.43 -0.62
N ALA A 163 7.21 -20.38 -1.55
CA ALA A 163 6.46 -20.11 -2.78
C ALA A 163 4.98 -19.74 -2.56
N THR A 164 4.40 -20.05 -1.39
CA THR A 164 3.05 -19.60 -1.00
C THR A 164 3.02 -18.26 -0.25
N MET A 165 4.18 -17.75 0.16
CA MET A 165 4.33 -16.50 0.92
C MET A 165 4.83 -15.31 0.08
N GLY A 166 5.28 -15.56 -1.15
CA GLY A 166 5.85 -14.55 -2.08
C GLY A 166 4.88 -14.04 -3.13
#